data_AF-A0A4R0RKX9-F1
#
_entry.id   AF-A0A4R0RKX9-F1
#
_cell.length_a   1.000
_cell.length_b   1.000
_cell.length_c   1.000
_cell.angle_alpha   90.00
_cell.angle_beta   90.00
_cell.angle_gamma   90.00
#
_symmetry.space_group_name_H-M   'P 1'
#
loop_
_entity.id
_entity.type
_entity.pdbx_description
1 polymer ?
#
loop_
_entity_poly.entity_id
_entity_poly.type
_entity_poly.pdbx_seq_one_letter_code
_entity_poly.pdbx_strand_id
1 'polypeptide(L)'
;MATLTSLPNELLILIFSNVADDIRAGNITTTVGSVSKSFRRLIQSCGIDVLYTSLRGVQNMRNFLNLIRDRDFVVRKVYSLLLVVDCNESSDEDASRDIPLIETILSTINASRLHTLFIHVPPRSGTPILQFPVPLPSLNELRLSGLVANSPAGHAPYTPNVKRFQLLRLPELREVLEHRRLPRLVHDVAPNLTQLKFTIRKSQSTHLLDVLLFMTAMMSRIRDSENCTANTHPHLFPASLKQIVLTATSSSSTDRLVSALPLFRGVRKVSEQEAEVCRAHGGIPPLVVELLDEGDHDRVSGRYEEAWSEAEYVEGFAGSWMRLNVEEGSRLETA
;
A
#
# COMPACT_ATOMS: atom_id res chain seq x y z
N MET A 1 34.87 11.51 31.03
CA MET A 1 34.65 10.85 29.73
C MET A 1 33.48 11.53 29.05
N ALA A 2 33.66 12.05 27.84
CA ALA A 2 32.57 12.64 27.07
C ALA A 2 31.59 11.53 26.67
N THR A 3 30.32 11.69 27.05
CA THR A 3 29.24 10.78 26.65
C THR A 3 28.58 11.33 25.39
N LEU A 4 27.97 10.47 24.59
CA LEU A 4 27.22 10.89 23.40
C LEU A 4 26.10 11.91 23.69
N THR A 5 25.58 11.89 24.92
CA THR A 5 24.61 12.85 25.45
C THR A 5 25.19 14.23 25.76
N SER A 6 26.52 14.40 25.78
CA SER A 6 27.17 15.70 25.95
C SER A 6 27.45 16.40 24.61
N LEU A 7 27.08 15.79 23.48
CA LEU A 7 27.14 16.46 22.19
C LEU A 7 25.96 17.44 22.06
N PRO A 8 26.19 18.63 21.48
CA PRO A 8 25.13 19.52 21.02
C PRO A 8 24.15 18.77 20.09
N ASN A 9 22.86 19.09 20.19
CA ASN A 9 21.81 18.44 19.41
C ASN A 9 22.06 18.56 17.90
N GLU A 10 22.68 19.65 17.47
CA GLU A 10 23.03 19.93 16.07
C GLU A 10 24.01 18.89 15.53
N LEU A 11 24.99 18.47 16.34
CA LEU A 11 25.95 17.42 15.95
C LEU A 11 25.32 16.03 15.96
N LEU A 12 24.42 15.75 16.91
CA LEU A 12 23.66 14.50 16.90
C LEU A 12 22.79 14.41 15.65
N ILE A 13 22.06 15.47 15.31
CA ILE A 13 21.26 15.55 14.08
C ILE A 13 22.16 15.32 12.86
N LEU A 14 23.32 15.98 12.76
CA LEU A 14 24.22 15.83 11.62
C LEU A 14 24.80 14.42 11.48
N ILE A 15 25.06 13.72 12.59
CA ILE A 15 25.47 12.30 12.60
C ILE A 15 24.31 11.41 12.18
N PHE A 16 23.11 11.63 12.73
CA PHE A 16 21.92 10.85 12.39
C PHE A 16 21.51 11.06 10.92
N SER A 17 21.59 12.29 10.40
CA SER A 17 21.32 12.64 9.01
C SER A 17 22.33 12.01 8.06
N ASN A 18 23.64 12.08 8.36
CA ASN A 18 24.65 11.41 7.53
C ASN A 18 24.44 9.89 7.47
N VAL A 19 24.01 9.28 8.57
CA VAL A 19 23.72 7.84 8.59
C VAL A 19 22.35 7.52 7.98
N ALA A 20 21.42 8.48 7.95
CA ALA A 20 20.15 8.39 7.25
C ALA A 20 20.31 8.47 5.72
N ASP A 21 21.24 9.31 5.25
CA ASP A 21 21.54 9.51 3.83
C ASP A 21 22.15 8.26 3.18
N ASP A 22 22.69 7.33 3.97
CA ASP A 22 23.01 6.00 3.48
C ASP A 22 21.73 5.14 3.36
N ILE A 23 20.98 5.43 2.28
CA ILE A 23 19.71 4.78 1.91
C ILE A 23 19.86 3.25 1.82
N ARG A 24 21.09 2.75 1.56
CA ARG A 24 21.37 1.31 1.50
C ARG A 24 21.39 0.64 2.88
N ALA A 25 21.60 1.41 3.95
CA ALA A 25 21.71 0.88 5.30
C ALA A 25 20.35 0.66 5.99
N GLY A 26 19.23 1.03 5.34
CA GLY A 26 17.87 0.52 5.59
C GLY A 26 17.19 0.94 6.90
N ASN A 27 17.89 1.51 7.87
CA ASN A 27 17.31 2.13 9.06
C ASN A 27 18.39 2.90 9.85
N ILE A 28 18.17 4.19 10.16
CA ILE A 28 19.03 4.97 11.07
C ILE A 28 19.23 4.20 12.38
N THR A 29 18.18 3.53 12.86
CA THR A 29 18.23 2.79 14.12
C THR A 29 19.10 1.54 14.08
N THR A 30 19.14 0.80 12.96
CA THR A 30 20.03 -0.37 12.81
C THR A 30 21.46 0.05 12.53
N THR A 31 21.68 1.03 11.65
CA THR A 31 23.01 1.48 11.27
C THR A 31 23.68 2.20 12.43
N VAL A 32 23.06 3.22 13.02
CA VAL A 32 23.65 3.97 14.15
C VAL A 32 23.69 3.15 15.44
N GLY A 33 22.68 2.30 15.65
CA GLY A 33 22.65 1.36 16.78
C GLY A 33 23.77 0.31 16.73
N SER A 34 24.24 -0.06 15.53
CA SER A 34 25.36 -1.00 15.36
C SER A 34 26.72 -0.35 15.65
N VAL A 35 26.85 0.97 15.46
CA VAL A 35 28.12 1.69 15.61
C VAL A 35 28.52 1.82 17.08
N SER A 36 27.56 1.99 18.01
CA SER A 36 27.88 1.95 19.44
C SER A 36 26.71 1.54 20.33
N LYS A 37 27.02 0.86 21.45
CA LYS A 37 26.05 0.55 22.52
C LYS A 37 25.37 1.81 23.07
N SER A 38 26.07 2.95 23.08
CA SER A 38 25.55 4.23 23.57
C SER A 38 24.50 4.81 22.63
N PHE A 39 24.75 4.76 21.31
CA PHE A 39 23.76 5.14 20.31
C PHE A 39 22.53 4.24 20.35
N ARG A 40 22.73 2.92 20.45
CA ARG A 40 21.64 1.96 20.62
C ARG A 40 20.78 2.31 21.84
N ARG A 41 21.40 2.57 22.99
CA ARG A 41 20.68 2.98 24.20
C ARG A 41 19.97 4.31 24.02
N LEU A 42 20.61 5.30 23.40
CA LEU A 42 20.01 6.62 23.12
C LEU A 42 18.77 6.48 22.24
N ILE A 43 18.87 5.74 21.14
CA ILE A 43 17.76 5.47 20.22
C ILE A 43 16.62 4.73 20.94
N GLN A 44 16.95 3.76 21.79
CA GLN A 44 15.98 3.04 22.61
C GLN A 44 15.34 3.91 23.70
N SER A 45 16.10 4.80 24.35
CA SER A 45 15.64 5.62 25.48
C SER A 45 14.91 6.88 25.07
N CYS A 46 15.34 7.51 23.98
CA CYS A 46 14.70 8.71 23.44
C CYS A 46 13.41 8.39 22.70
N GLY A 47 13.12 7.10 22.51
CA GLY A 47 12.01 6.66 21.68
C GLY A 47 12.08 7.32 20.32
N ILE A 48 13.29 7.39 19.71
CA ILE A 48 13.49 7.97 18.39
C ILE A 48 12.45 7.31 17.49
N ASP A 49 11.44 8.12 17.19
CA ASP A 49 10.19 7.70 16.60
C ASP A 49 10.56 6.93 15.34
N VAL A 50 10.09 5.70 15.19
CA VAL A 50 10.40 4.94 13.99
C VAL A 50 9.46 5.45 12.91
N LEU A 51 9.75 6.66 12.41
CA LEU A 51 8.93 7.36 11.44
C LEU A 51 8.70 6.47 10.22
N TYR A 52 9.74 5.75 9.79
CA TYR A 52 9.68 4.85 8.65
C TYR A 52 10.28 3.51 9.06
N THR A 53 9.47 2.45 9.05
CA THR A 53 9.93 1.09 9.33
C THR A 53 9.69 0.19 8.13
N SER A 54 10.73 -0.47 7.63
CA SER A 54 10.62 -1.58 6.69
C SER A 54 10.95 -2.89 7.40
N LEU A 55 10.00 -3.83 7.42
CA LEU A 55 10.14 -5.15 8.01
C LEU A 55 9.97 -6.20 6.93
N ARG A 56 11.07 -6.82 6.54
CA ARG A 56 11.10 -7.90 5.56
C ARG A 56 11.37 -9.23 6.27
N GLY A 57 10.48 -10.20 6.07
CA GLY A 57 10.59 -11.53 6.64
C GLY A 57 10.04 -11.64 8.06
N VAL A 58 9.55 -12.84 8.39
CA VAL A 58 8.89 -13.16 9.66
C VAL A 58 9.79 -12.93 10.87
N GLN A 59 11.08 -13.26 10.76
CA GLN A 59 12.02 -13.10 11.87
C GLN A 59 12.22 -11.62 12.24
N ASN A 60 12.33 -10.73 11.25
CA ASN A 60 12.47 -9.29 11.50
C ASN A 60 11.20 -8.70 12.08
N MET A 61 10.03 -9.14 11.61
CA MET A 61 8.73 -8.78 12.20
C MET A 61 8.64 -9.19 13.68
N ARG A 62 9.07 -10.41 14.04
CA ARG A 62 9.12 -10.85 15.45
C ARG A 62 10.11 -10.05 16.29
N ASN A 63 11.31 -9.80 15.76
CA ASN A 63 12.33 -9.00 16.44
C ASN A 63 11.81 -7.58 16.72
N PHE A 64 11.18 -6.95 15.74
CA PHE A 64 10.53 -5.65 15.87
C PHE A 64 9.42 -5.68 16.92
N LEU A 65 8.55 -6.69 16.86
CA LEU A 65 7.45 -6.83 17.81
C LEU A 65 7.96 -6.97 19.25
N ASN A 66 8.98 -7.80 19.49
CA ASN A 66 9.62 -7.93 20.81
C ASN A 66 10.19 -6.58 21.28
N LEU A 67 10.89 -5.88 20.39
CA LEU A 67 11.49 -4.58 20.69
C LEU A 67 10.45 -3.50 21.03
N ILE A 68 9.27 -3.52 20.42
CA ILE A 68 8.21 -2.54 20.67
C ILE A 68 7.37 -2.90 21.89
N ARG A 69 7.15 -4.19 22.17
CA ARG A 69 6.37 -4.66 23.33
C ARG A 69 6.93 -4.17 24.67
N ASP A 70 8.25 -4.07 24.76
CA ASP A 70 8.94 -3.63 25.98
C ASP A 70 8.89 -2.10 26.19
N ARG A 71 8.37 -1.34 25.23
CA ARG A 71 8.29 0.12 25.28
C ARG A 71 6.94 0.60 25.83
N ASP A 72 6.92 1.77 26.46
CA ASP A 72 5.67 2.44 26.82
C ASP A 72 4.84 2.79 25.59
N PHE A 73 3.52 2.66 25.68
CA PHE A 73 2.60 2.85 24.54
C PHE A 73 2.77 4.22 23.84
N VAL A 74 3.04 5.28 24.61
CA VAL A 74 3.21 6.65 24.11
C VAL A 74 4.40 6.78 23.15
N VAL A 75 5.43 5.94 23.31
CA VAL A 75 6.64 5.94 22.48
C VAL A 75 6.62 4.88 21.37
N ARG A 76 5.52 4.13 21.21
CA ARG A 76 5.35 3.15 20.11
C ARG A 76 4.86 3.82 18.82
N LYS A 77 5.38 4.99 18.49
CA LYS A 77 4.94 5.76 17.32
C LYS A 77 5.62 5.21 16.07
N VAL A 78 4.80 4.85 15.09
CA VAL A 78 5.25 4.46 13.75
C VAL A 78 4.44 5.29 12.77
N TYR A 79 5.11 6.13 11.98
CA TYR A 79 4.42 7.03 11.03
C TYR A 79 4.10 6.32 9.71
N SER A 80 5.01 5.47 9.26
CA SER A 80 4.96 4.78 7.98
C SER A 80 5.53 3.37 8.16
N LEU A 81 4.76 2.36 7.78
CA LEU A 81 5.11 0.96 7.98
C LEU A 81 5.03 0.17 6.67
N LEU A 82 6.14 -0.47 6.32
CA LEU A 82 6.30 -1.41 5.21
C LEU A 82 6.51 -2.80 5.79
N LEU A 83 5.55 -3.71 5.56
CA LEU A 83 5.62 -5.12 5.95
C LEU A 83 5.72 -5.98 4.69
N VAL A 84 6.74 -6.83 4.61
CA VAL A 84 6.98 -7.75 3.50
C VAL A 84 7.16 -9.14 4.07
N VAL A 85 6.24 -10.06 3.75
CA VAL A 85 6.39 -11.47 4.10
C VAL A 85 7.32 -12.11 3.07
N ASP A 86 8.42 -12.71 3.53
CA ASP A 86 9.30 -13.48 2.64
C ASP A 86 8.73 -14.91 2.49
N CYS A 87 8.72 -15.43 1.27
CA CYS A 87 8.48 -16.84 1.01
C CYS A 87 9.75 -17.63 1.33
N ASN A 88 9.77 -18.34 2.46
CA ASN A 88 10.77 -19.39 2.65
C ASN A 88 10.43 -20.55 1.69
N GLU A 89 11.29 -20.78 0.70
CA GLU A 89 11.12 -21.81 -0.33
C GLU A 89 10.94 -23.24 0.23
N SER A 90 11.29 -23.47 1.50
CA SER A 90 11.33 -24.80 2.10
C SER A 90 10.01 -25.25 2.74
N SER A 91 8.96 -24.43 2.75
CA SER A 91 7.69 -24.81 3.38
C SER A 91 6.50 -24.32 2.56
N ASP A 92 5.80 -25.25 1.92
CA ASP A 92 4.44 -25.07 1.37
C ASP A 92 3.39 -24.73 2.46
N GLU A 93 3.82 -24.25 3.62
CA GLU A 93 2.94 -23.88 4.72
C GLU A 93 2.12 -22.64 4.35
N ASP A 94 0.86 -22.66 4.76
CA ASP A 94 -0.12 -21.62 4.48
C ASP A 94 0.37 -20.21 4.90
N ALA A 95 0.32 -19.24 3.99
CA ALA A 95 0.56 -17.82 4.28
C ALA A 95 -0.36 -17.26 5.38
N SER A 96 -1.43 -17.98 5.70
CA SER A 96 -2.31 -17.69 6.83
C SER A 96 -1.57 -17.59 8.17
N ARG A 97 -0.39 -18.21 8.32
CA ARG A 97 0.41 -18.15 9.55
C ARG A 97 1.06 -16.79 9.80
N ASP A 98 1.30 -16.01 8.76
CA ASP A 98 1.99 -14.72 8.87
C ASP A 98 1.02 -13.55 9.14
N ILE A 99 -0.26 -13.70 8.75
CA ILE A 99 -1.29 -12.69 8.99
C ILE A 99 -1.48 -12.36 10.48
N PRO A 100 -1.57 -13.33 11.42
CA PRO A 100 -1.65 -13.05 12.84
C PRO A 100 -0.47 -12.23 13.39
N LEU A 101 0.73 -12.39 12.82
CA LEU A 101 1.89 -11.59 13.23
C LEU A 101 1.75 -10.13 12.77
N ILE A 102 1.28 -9.91 11.54
CA ILE A 102 0.96 -8.58 11.01
C ILE A 102 -0.11 -7.90 11.88
N GLU A 103 -1.20 -8.60 12.20
CA GLU A 103 -2.25 -8.09 13.09
C GLU A 103 -1.71 -7.79 14.50
N THR A 104 -0.84 -8.65 15.03
CA THR A 104 -0.20 -8.42 16.33
C THR A 104 0.68 -7.18 16.30
N ILE A 105 1.41 -6.92 15.21
CA ILE A 105 2.19 -5.70 15.04
C ILE A 105 1.28 -4.46 15.02
N LEU A 106 0.23 -4.48 14.19
CA LEU A 106 -0.71 -3.36 14.06
C LEU A 106 -1.44 -3.04 15.37
N SER A 107 -1.76 -4.05 16.19
CA SER A 107 -2.37 -3.84 17.51
C SER A 107 -1.39 -3.38 18.59
N THR A 108 -0.08 -3.62 18.40
CA THR A 108 0.95 -3.26 19.39
C THR A 108 1.43 -1.81 19.24
N ILE A 109 1.47 -1.28 18.00
CA ILE A 109 1.91 0.09 17.71
C ILE A 109 0.84 1.12 18.07
N ASN A 110 1.22 2.39 18.20
CA ASN A 110 0.27 3.47 18.35
C ASN A 110 -0.41 3.80 17.01
N ALA A 111 -1.57 3.18 16.79
CA ALA A 111 -2.40 3.33 15.58
C ALA A 111 -2.77 4.78 15.22
N SER A 112 -2.84 5.69 16.20
CA SER A 112 -3.16 7.11 15.96
C SER A 112 -2.00 7.88 15.32
N ARG A 113 -0.84 7.24 15.14
CA ARG A 113 0.33 7.85 14.51
C ARG A 113 0.67 7.24 13.16
N LEU A 114 0.01 6.16 12.76
CA LEU A 114 0.28 5.50 11.49
C LEU A 114 -0.48 6.20 10.36
N HIS A 115 0.25 6.81 9.43
CA HIS A 115 -0.29 7.50 8.24
C HIS A 115 -0.23 6.62 7.00
N THR A 116 0.88 5.93 6.80
CA THR A 116 1.09 5.10 5.61
C THR A 116 1.32 3.65 6.01
N LEU A 117 0.59 2.73 5.38
CA LEU A 117 0.72 1.29 5.59
C LEU A 117 0.85 0.57 4.25
N PHE A 118 1.97 -0.11 4.07
CA PHE A 118 2.17 -1.04 2.97
C PHE A 118 2.34 -2.46 3.51
N ILE A 119 1.61 -3.40 2.95
CA ILE A 119 1.72 -4.82 3.27
C ILE A 119 1.85 -5.59 1.96
N HIS A 120 2.92 -6.34 1.83
CA HIS A 120 3.15 -7.29 0.75
C HIS A 120 3.19 -8.70 1.29
N VAL A 121 2.27 -9.52 0.78
CA VAL A 121 2.26 -10.95 0.95
C VAL A 121 2.40 -11.55 -0.44
N PRO A 122 3.44 -12.35 -0.69
CA PRO A 122 3.62 -13.06 -1.94
C PRO A 122 2.36 -13.84 -2.32
N PRO A 123 1.95 -13.85 -3.60
CA PRO A 123 0.76 -14.57 -4.04
C PRO A 123 0.91 -16.07 -3.76
N ARG A 124 -0.03 -16.66 -3.01
CA ARG A 124 -0.12 -18.13 -2.79
C ARG A 124 -1.48 -18.67 -3.25
N SER A 125 -1.81 -19.91 -2.90
CA SER A 125 -3.15 -20.48 -3.10
C SER A 125 -4.17 -19.72 -2.24
N GLY A 126 -5.03 -18.95 -2.89
CA GLY A 126 -6.03 -18.10 -2.24
C GLY A 126 -5.51 -16.71 -1.89
N THR A 127 -6.44 -15.78 -1.65
CA THR A 127 -6.12 -14.42 -1.24
C THR A 127 -6.28 -14.31 0.28
N PRO A 128 -5.20 -14.16 1.05
CA PRO A 128 -5.30 -13.99 2.49
C PRO A 128 -6.07 -12.70 2.84
N ILE A 129 -6.82 -12.76 3.94
CA ILE A 129 -7.64 -11.67 4.44
C ILE A 129 -7.03 -11.17 5.75
N LEU A 130 -6.55 -9.93 5.75
CA LEU A 130 -6.13 -9.20 6.95
C LEU A 130 -7.36 -8.64 7.66
N GLN A 131 -7.55 -8.96 8.94
CA GLN A 131 -8.53 -8.28 9.77
C GLN A 131 -7.85 -7.14 10.51
N PHE A 132 -8.27 -5.90 10.30
CA PHE A 132 -7.68 -4.81 11.08
C PHE A 132 -8.01 -5.00 12.57
N PRO A 133 -7.00 -5.13 13.45
CA PRO A 133 -7.23 -5.49 14.85
C PRO A 133 -7.64 -4.26 15.69
N VAL A 134 -7.27 -3.06 15.23
CA VAL A 134 -7.55 -1.79 15.89
C VAL A 134 -7.90 -0.74 14.83
N PRO A 135 -8.71 0.29 15.18
CA PRO A 135 -8.91 1.44 14.30
C PRO A 135 -7.58 2.15 14.02
N LEU A 136 -7.37 2.54 12.76
CA LEU A 136 -6.20 3.28 12.27
C LEU A 136 -6.66 4.68 11.82
N PRO A 137 -7.01 5.58 12.76
CA PRO A 137 -7.70 6.83 12.43
C PRO A 137 -6.82 7.81 11.65
N SER A 138 -5.50 7.73 11.76
CA SER A 138 -4.59 8.64 11.05
C SER A 138 -4.14 8.12 9.69
N LEU A 139 -4.53 6.89 9.32
CA LEU A 139 -4.10 6.25 8.09
C LEU A 139 -4.70 6.98 6.89
N ASN A 140 -3.84 7.57 6.06
CA ASN A 140 -4.19 8.30 4.85
C ASN A 140 -3.91 7.49 3.58
N GLU A 141 -2.96 6.56 3.64
CA GLU A 141 -2.51 5.77 2.52
C GLU A 141 -2.36 4.30 2.91
N LEU A 142 -3.10 3.44 2.19
CA LEU A 142 -3.10 2.01 2.38
C LEU A 142 -2.70 1.32 1.08
N ARG A 143 -1.71 0.45 1.13
CA ARG A 143 -1.26 -0.32 -0.02
C ARG A 143 -1.18 -1.80 0.38
N LEU A 144 -1.94 -2.63 -0.30
CA LEU A 144 -2.00 -4.06 -0.07
C LEU A 144 -1.59 -4.79 -1.35
N SER A 145 -0.59 -5.64 -1.27
CA SER A 145 -0.12 -6.46 -2.38
C SER A 145 -0.28 -7.93 -2.02
N GLY A 146 -1.05 -8.67 -2.83
CA GLY A 146 -1.28 -10.12 -2.65
C GLY A 146 -2.17 -10.50 -1.48
N LEU A 147 -2.78 -9.52 -0.79
CA LEU A 147 -3.80 -9.73 0.23
C LEU A 147 -4.94 -8.71 0.10
N VAL A 148 -6.05 -8.97 0.79
CA VAL A 148 -7.12 -7.99 1.03
C VAL A 148 -7.24 -7.71 2.51
N ALA A 149 -7.87 -6.59 2.87
CA ALA A 149 -8.16 -6.28 4.26
C ALA A 149 -9.67 -6.10 4.48
N ASN A 150 -10.12 -6.38 5.70
CA ASN A 150 -11.49 -6.18 6.15
C ASN A 150 -11.51 -5.46 7.49
N SER A 151 -12.52 -4.61 7.67
CA SER A 151 -12.94 -4.14 9.00
C SER A 151 -13.82 -5.20 9.66
N PRO A 152 -13.77 -5.37 11.00
CA PRO A 152 -14.67 -6.25 11.73
C PRO A 152 -16.14 -5.95 11.44
N ALA A 153 -16.96 -7.00 11.28
CA ALA A 153 -18.38 -6.85 11.02
C ALA A 153 -19.09 -6.11 12.16
N GLY A 154 -20.09 -5.28 11.83
CA GLY A 154 -20.88 -4.52 12.80
C GLY A 154 -20.18 -3.31 13.40
N HIS A 155 -18.93 -3.01 13.02
CA HIS A 155 -18.18 -1.86 13.49
C HIS A 155 -18.08 -0.78 12.40
N ALA A 156 -17.81 0.46 12.83
CA ALA A 156 -17.41 1.51 11.89
C ALA A 156 -16.11 1.10 11.16
N PRO A 157 -15.89 1.54 9.91
CA PRO A 157 -14.66 1.24 9.17
C PRO A 157 -13.41 1.63 9.97
N TYR A 158 -12.43 0.72 10.06
CA TYR A 158 -11.23 0.94 10.87
C TYR A 158 -10.25 1.93 10.24
N THR A 159 -10.40 2.19 8.94
CA THR A 159 -9.55 3.09 8.16
C THR A 159 -10.37 4.21 7.50
N PRO A 160 -11.11 5.03 8.27
CA PRO A 160 -12.07 5.98 7.73
C PRO A 160 -11.41 7.14 6.97
N ASN A 161 -10.14 7.44 7.25
CA ASN A 161 -9.42 8.59 6.68
C ASN A 161 -8.53 8.26 5.49
N VAL A 162 -8.52 7.00 5.03
CA VAL A 162 -7.73 6.58 3.87
C VAL A 162 -8.22 7.33 2.62
N LYS A 163 -7.30 8.08 2.00
CA LYS A 163 -7.51 8.86 0.77
C LYS A 163 -6.96 8.17 -0.47
N ARG A 164 -5.91 7.37 -0.31
CA ARG A 164 -5.28 6.58 -1.36
C ARG A 164 -5.24 5.11 -0.96
N PHE A 165 -5.81 4.25 -1.81
CA PHE A 165 -5.87 2.82 -1.56
C PHE A 165 -5.35 2.09 -2.79
N GLN A 166 -4.38 1.20 -2.57
CA GLN A 166 -3.79 0.39 -3.63
C GLN A 166 -4.00 -1.10 -3.36
N LEU A 167 -4.55 -1.80 -4.34
CA LEU A 167 -4.79 -3.25 -4.32
C LEU A 167 -3.99 -3.91 -5.45
N LEU A 168 -2.83 -4.45 -5.12
CA LEU A 168 -1.85 -4.94 -6.08
C LEU A 168 -1.76 -6.46 -6.05
N ARG A 169 -1.38 -7.06 -7.18
CA ARG A 169 -0.98 -8.47 -7.30
C ARG A 169 -1.94 -9.52 -6.72
N LEU A 170 -3.24 -9.25 -6.68
CA LEU A 170 -4.22 -10.18 -6.10
C LEU A 170 -4.29 -11.49 -6.90
N PRO A 171 -4.04 -12.67 -6.28
CA PRO A 171 -3.94 -13.94 -7.01
C PRO A 171 -5.26 -14.33 -7.67
N GLU A 172 -6.28 -14.59 -6.86
CA GLU A 172 -7.65 -14.86 -7.30
C GLU A 172 -8.63 -14.27 -6.29
N LEU A 173 -9.51 -13.39 -6.76
CA LEU A 173 -10.50 -12.73 -5.91
C LEU A 173 -11.80 -13.52 -5.79
N ARG A 174 -11.88 -14.70 -6.40
CA ARG A 174 -13.13 -15.43 -6.59
C ARG A 174 -13.81 -15.75 -5.25
N GLU A 175 -13.10 -16.38 -4.33
CA GLU A 175 -13.66 -16.77 -3.03
C GLU A 175 -14.02 -15.56 -2.15
N VAL A 176 -13.18 -14.52 -2.14
CA VAL A 176 -13.42 -13.32 -1.34
C VAL A 176 -14.60 -12.51 -1.88
N LEU A 177 -14.72 -12.42 -3.21
CA LEU A 177 -15.72 -11.58 -3.88
C LEU A 177 -16.98 -12.33 -4.31
N GLU A 178 -17.04 -13.64 -4.15
CA GLU A 178 -18.28 -14.41 -4.31
C GLU A 178 -19.41 -13.85 -3.45
N HIS A 179 -19.08 -13.16 -2.34
CA HIS A 179 -20.07 -12.52 -1.45
C HIS A 179 -19.96 -10.99 -1.41
N ARG A 180 -18.91 -10.40 -1.99
CA ARG A 180 -18.67 -8.95 -1.95
C ARG A 180 -18.24 -8.45 -3.32
N ARG A 181 -18.95 -7.46 -3.88
CA ARG A 181 -18.46 -6.75 -5.06
C ARG A 181 -17.27 -5.86 -4.69
N LEU A 182 -16.36 -5.61 -5.64
CA LEU A 182 -15.19 -4.75 -5.44
C LEU A 182 -15.56 -3.38 -4.82
N PRO A 183 -16.60 -2.66 -5.28
CA PRO A 183 -17.00 -1.39 -4.67
C PRO A 183 -17.36 -1.52 -3.18
N ARG A 184 -17.97 -2.64 -2.78
CA ARG A 184 -18.34 -2.89 -1.39
C ARG A 184 -17.11 -3.14 -0.52
N LEU A 185 -16.16 -3.95 -1.01
CA LEU A 185 -14.87 -4.14 -0.35
C LEU A 185 -14.17 -2.80 -0.11
N VAL A 186 -14.10 -1.97 -1.16
CA VAL A 186 -13.48 -0.63 -1.09
C VAL A 186 -14.22 0.27 -0.09
N HIS A 187 -15.55 0.25 -0.08
CA HIS A 187 -16.35 1.05 0.85
C HIS A 187 -16.18 0.60 2.31
N ASP A 188 -16.10 -0.71 2.57
CA ASP A 188 -15.94 -1.26 3.93
C ASP A 188 -14.53 -0.97 4.51
N VAL A 189 -13.52 -0.84 3.65
CA VAL A 189 -12.14 -0.50 4.05
C VAL A 189 -11.94 1.02 4.10
N ALA A 190 -12.20 1.73 3.01
CA ALA A 190 -11.88 3.15 2.85
C ALA A 190 -13.13 3.94 2.38
N PRO A 191 -14.07 4.27 3.29
CA PRO A 191 -15.32 4.96 2.92
C PRO A 191 -15.10 6.39 2.40
N ASN A 192 -13.97 7.03 2.73
CA ASN A 192 -13.63 8.39 2.27
C ASN A 192 -12.50 8.40 1.23
N LEU A 193 -12.37 7.31 0.47
CA LEU A 193 -11.34 7.12 -0.53
C LEU A 193 -11.47 8.13 -1.68
N THR A 194 -10.36 8.76 -2.08
CA THR A 194 -10.34 9.67 -3.23
C THR A 194 -9.68 9.07 -4.46
N GLN A 195 -8.75 8.13 -4.27
CA GLN A 195 -8.01 7.48 -5.35
C GLN A 195 -7.86 5.98 -5.06
N LEU A 196 -8.26 5.15 -6.01
CA LEU A 196 -8.08 3.70 -5.98
C LEU A 196 -7.08 3.29 -7.08
N LYS A 197 -5.93 2.71 -6.72
CA LYS A 197 -5.11 1.96 -7.69
C LYS A 197 -5.41 0.48 -7.52
N PHE A 198 -5.64 -0.25 -8.60
CA PHE A 198 -5.79 -1.69 -8.48
C PHE A 198 -5.31 -2.44 -9.71
N THR A 199 -4.69 -3.59 -9.47
CA THR A 199 -4.17 -4.46 -10.52
C THR A 199 -5.20 -5.53 -10.86
N ILE A 200 -5.63 -5.61 -12.12
CA ILE A 200 -6.52 -6.66 -12.61
C ILE A 200 -5.72 -7.73 -13.36
N ARG A 201 -6.01 -9.00 -13.03
CA ARG A 201 -5.70 -10.16 -13.87
C ARG A 201 -6.87 -10.52 -14.78
N LYS A 202 -6.63 -11.22 -15.89
CA LYS A 202 -7.70 -11.64 -16.83
C LYS A 202 -8.89 -12.35 -16.14
N SER A 203 -8.63 -13.20 -15.16
CA SER A 203 -9.65 -13.93 -14.38
C SER A 203 -10.58 -13.00 -13.58
N GLN A 204 -10.16 -11.76 -13.34
CA GLN A 204 -10.85 -10.73 -12.56
C GLN A 204 -11.58 -9.70 -13.46
N SER A 205 -11.75 -10.00 -14.75
CA SER A 205 -12.38 -9.09 -15.72
C SER A 205 -13.82 -8.71 -15.39
N THR A 206 -14.52 -9.46 -14.54
CA THR A 206 -15.85 -9.10 -14.04
C THR A 206 -15.85 -7.77 -13.28
N HIS A 207 -14.74 -7.40 -12.63
CA HIS A 207 -14.62 -6.10 -11.93
C HIS A 207 -14.43 -4.92 -12.87
N LEU A 208 -14.11 -5.15 -14.15
CA LEU A 208 -14.07 -4.09 -15.15
C LEU A 208 -15.44 -3.44 -15.32
N LEU A 209 -16.52 -4.19 -15.16
CA LEU A 209 -17.86 -3.64 -15.27
C LEU A 209 -18.12 -2.58 -14.19
N ASP A 210 -17.76 -2.84 -12.94
CA ASP A 210 -17.89 -1.88 -11.85
C ASP A 210 -17.09 -0.59 -12.15
N VAL A 211 -15.88 -0.73 -12.70
CA VAL A 211 -15.00 0.39 -13.06
C VAL A 211 -15.54 1.20 -14.25
N LEU A 212 -16.09 0.53 -15.27
CA LEU A 212 -16.72 1.19 -16.41
C LEU A 212 -18.01 1.91 -16.01
N LEU A 213 -18.81 1.34 -15.10
CA LEU A 213 -19.98 2.02 -14.53
C LEU A 213 -19.57 3.27 -13.75
N PHE A 214 -18.50 3.19 -12.95
CA PHE A 214 -17.94 4.35 -12.26
C PHE A 214 -17.51 5.45 -13.25
N MET A 215 -16.70 5.10 -14.26
CA MET A 215 -16.24 6.04 -15.29
C MET A 215 -17.44 6.70 -15.99
N THR A 216 -18.45 5.92 -16.38
CA THR A 216 -19.65 6.43 -17.05
C THR A 216 -20.40 7.43 -16.18
N ALA A 217 -20.65 7.10 -14.91
CA ALA A 217 -21.32 7.99 -13.97
C ALA A 217 -20.54 9.30 -13.72
N MET A 218 -19.21 9.24 -13.64
CA MET A 218 -18.36 10.41 -13.47
C MET A 218 -18.35 11.30 -14.72
N MET A 219 -18.27 10.72 -15.92
CA MET A 219 -18.34 11.48 -17.16
C MET A 219 -19.70 12.14 -17.38
N SER A 220 -20.80 11.46 -17.03
CA SER A 220 -22.13 12.09 -17.04
C SER A 220 -22.18 13.33 -16.14
N ARG A 221 -21.61 13.27 -14.92
CA ARG A 221 -21.56 14.43 -14.02
C ARG A 221 -20.79 15.62 -14.60
N ILE A 222 -19.68 15.35 -15.30
CA ILE A 222 -18.86 16.40 -15.91
C ILE A 222 -19.64 17.07 -17.06
N ARG A 223 -20.33 16.28 -17.90
CA ARG A 223 -21.13 16.80 -19.02
C ARG A 223 -22.43 17.48 -18.56
N ASP A 224 -23.08 16.94 -17.55
CA ASP A 224 -24.35 17.46 -16.99
C ASP A 224 -24.14 18.68 -16.09
N SER A 225 -22.91 19.00 -15.68
CA SER A 225 -22.64 20.24 -14.95
C SER A 225 -23.08 21.49 -15.71
N GLU A 226 -23.26 21.40 -17.03
CA GLU A 226 -23.79 22.46 -17.88
C GLU A 226 -25.32 22.49 -17.96
N ASN A 227 -25.98 21.36 -17.66
CA ASN A 227 -27.42 21.17 -17.81
C ASN A 227 -28.02 20.70 -16.48
N CYS A 228 -28.67 21.60 -15.72
CA CYS A 228 -29.15 21.43 -14.33
C CYS A 228 -30.14 20.27 -14.03
N THR A 229 -30.29 19.26 -14.89
CA THR A 229 -31.19 18.11 -14.75
C THR A 229 -30.41 16.79 -14.71
N ALA A 230 -29.57 16.60 -13.70
CA ALA A 230 -28.67 15.44 -13.64
C ALA A 230 -29.36 14.20 -13.02
N ASN A 231 -29.92 13.33 -13.87
CA ASN A 231 -30.16 11.93 -13.51
C ASN A 231 -28.83 11.16 -13.53
N THR A 232 -28.01 11.37 -12.51
CA THR A 232 -26.72 10.66 -12.41
C THR A 232 -26.95 9.18 -12.19
N HIS A 233 -26.38 8.35 -13.06
CA HIS A 233 -26.37 6.90 -12.88
C HIS A 233 -25.61 6.57 -11.58
N PRO A 234 -26.22 5.82 -10.64
CA PRO A 234 -25.55 5.50 -9.39
C PRO A 234 -24.44 4.46 -9.62
N HIS A 235 -23.23 4.76 -9.14
CA HIS A 235 -22.16 3.77 -8.98
C HIS A 235 -22.10 3.31 -7.52
N LEU A 236 -21.56 2.11 -7.28
CA LEU A 236 -21.48 1.54 -5.93
C LEU A 236 -20.20 1.89 -5.16
N PHE A 237 -19.24 2.55 -5.80
CA PHE A 237 -18.03 3.03 -5.12
C PHE A 237 -18.33 4.16 -4.13
N PRO A 238 -17.44 4.41 -3.14
CA PRO A 238 -17.55 5.57 -2.27
C PRO A 238 -17.81 6.86 -3.05
N ALA A 239 -18.74 7.70 -2.57
CA ALA A 239 -19.10 8.96 -3.23
C ALA A 239 -17.92 9.95 -3.31
N SER A 240 -16.92 9.77 -2.45
CA SER A 240 -15.68 10.55 -2.38
C SER A 240 -14.64 10.14 -3.44
N LEU A 241 -14.82 9.00 -4.12
CA LEU A 241 -13.87 8.48 -5.08
C LEU A 241 -13.84 9.35 -6.34
N LYS A 242 -12.66 9.87 -6.68
CA LYS A 242 -12.44 10.76 -7.81
C LYS A 242 -11.74 10.07 -8.97
N GLN A 243 -10.85 9.12 -8.67
CA GLN A 243 -10.02 8.48 -9.69
C GLN A 243 -9.80 7.00 -9.38
N ILE A 244 -9.85 6.19 -10.43
CA ILE A 244 -9.41 4.81 -10.46
C ILE A 244 -8.20 4.70 -11.40
N VAL A 245 -7.09 4.17 -10.91
CA VAL A 245 -5.92 3.77 -11.70
C VAL A 245 -5.97 2.26 -11.84
N LEU A 246 -6.30 1.81 -13.05
CA LEU A 246 -6.39 0.40 -13.40
C LEU A 246 -5.08 -0.04 -14.02
N THR A 247 -4.40 -0.99 -13.38
CA THR A 247 -3.19 -1.60 -13.92
C THR A 247 -3.53 -3.00 -14.45
N ALA A 248 -3.25 -3.27 -15.72
CA ALA A 248 -3.48 -4.60 -16.30
C ALA A 248 -2.18 -5.41 -16.34
N THR A 249 -2.13 -6.53 -15.61
CA THR A 249 -1.00 -7.46 -15.66
C THR A 249 -1.28 -8.65 -16.58
N SER A 250 -0.29 -8.97 -17.40
CA SER A 250 -0.25 -10.18 -18.22
C SER A 250 0.47 -11.29 -17.45
N SER A 251 -0.22 -12.36 -17.04
CA SER A 251 0.45 -13.54 -16.48
C SER A 251 1.22 -14.26 -17.60
N SER A 252 2.53 -14.14 -17.62
CA SER A 252 3.39 -14.73 -18.64
C SER A 252 3.54 -16.24 -18.41
N SER A 253 2.66 -17.02 -19.01
CA SER A 253 2.98 -18.39 -19.43
C SER A 253 1.95 -18.84 -20.45
N THR A 254 2.27 -18.63 -21.73
CA THR A 254 1.79 -19.39 -22.89
C THR A 254 0.26 -19.46 -23.15
N ASP A 255 -0.14 -18.92 -24.31
CA ASP A 255 -1.43 -19.09 -25.03
C ASP A 255 -2.71 -18.35 -24.61
N ARG A 256 -2.95 -18.00 -23.34
CA ARG A 256 -4.23 -17.35 -22.97
C ARG A 256 -4.23 -15.81 -23.02
N LEU A 257 -3.10 -15.18 -23.34
CA LEU A 257 -2.93 -13.72 -23.26
C LEU A 257 -3.52 -12.95 -24.45
N VAL A 258 -3.57 -13.55 -25.63
CA VAL A 258 -4.05 -12.87 -26.85
C VAL A 258 -5.50 -12.39 -26.70
N SER A 259 -6.33 -13.06 -25.91
CA SER A 259 -7.78 -12.80 -25.93
C SER A 259 -8.25 -11.65 -25.04
N ALA A 260 -7.49 -11.20 -24.03
CA ALA A 260 -7.94 -10.15 -23.09
C ALA A 260 -7.29 -8.78 -23.35
N LEU A 261 -6.12 -8.76 -23.98
CA LEU A 261 -5.44 -7.52 -24.38
C LEU A 261 -6.32 -6.58 -25.22
N PRO A 262 -7.15 -7.05 -26.17
CA PRO A 262 -8.04 -6.17 -26.93
C PRO A 262 -9.03 -5.42 -26.04
N LEU A 263 -9.55 -6.06 -24.99
CA LEU A 263 -10.46 -5.43 -24.04
C LEU A 263 -9.77 -4.29 -23.29
N PHE A 264 -8.62 -4.55 -22.67
CA PHE A 264 -7.88 -3.51 -21.93
C PHE A 264 -7.38 -2.38 -22.83
N ARG A 265 -6.97 -2.68 -24.07
CA ARG A 265 -6.64 -1.65 -25.07
C ARG A 265 -7.86 -0.81 -25.43
N GLY A 266 -9.03 -1.43 -25.57
CA GLY A 266 -10.30 -0.72 -25.76
C GLY A 266 -10.64 0.20 -24.60
N VAL A 267 -10.60 -0.32 -23.37
CA VAL A 267 -10.85 0.47 -22.15
C VAL A 267 -9.84 1.61 -22.01
N ARG A 268 -8.55 1.36 -22.31
CA ARG A 268 -7.51 2.39 -22.31
C ARG A 268 -7.81 3.51 -23.31
N LYS A 269 -8.13 3.18 -24.56
CA LYS A 269 -8.47 4.19 -25.58
C LYS A 269 -9.65 5.06 -25.15
N VAL A 270 -10.71 4.44 -24.62
CA VAL A 270 -11.87 5.18 -24.10
C VAL A 270 -11.46 6.06 -22.92
N SER A 271 -10.69 5.53 -21.97
CA SER A 271 -10.18 6.28 -20.82
C SER A 271 -9.30 7.46 -21.23
N GLU A 272 -8.43 7.30 -22.24
CA GLU A 272 -7.58 8.37 -22.77
C GLU A 272 -8.41 9.49 -23.43
N GLN A 273 -9.41 9.12 -24.23
CA GLN A 273 -10.33 10.08 -24.84
C GLN A 273 -11.14 10.87 -23.78
N GLU A 274 -11.70 10.18 -22.79
CA GLU A 274 -12.44 10.84 -21.71
C GLU A 274 -11.51 11.66 -20.79
N ALA A 275 -10.24 11.26 -20.65
CA ALA A 275 -9.23 12.02 -19.91
C ALA A 275 -8.94 13.37 -20.58
N GLU A 276 -8.90 13.44 -21.92
CA GLU A 276 -8.76 14.70 -22.66
C GLU A 276 -9.93 15.65 -22.37
N VAL A 277 -11.17 15.13 -22.39
CA VAL A 277 -12.36 15.90 -22.03
C VAL A 277 -12.27 16.42 -20.59
N CYS A 278 -11.88 15.58 -19.63
CA CYS A 278 -11.71 16.01 -18.23
C CYS A 278 -10.66 17.12 -18.11
N ARG A 279 -9.50 16.96 -18.74
CA ARG A 279 -8.41 17.94 -18.70
C ARG A 279 -8.82 19.28 -19.32
N ALA A 280 -9.60 19.27 -20.39
CA ALA A 280 -10.13 20.50 -21.00
C ALA A 280 -11.01 21.31 -20.03
N HIS A 281 -11.63 20.65 -19.04
CA HIS A 281 -12.44 21.27 -18.00
C HIS A 281 -11.69 21.46 -16.68
N GLY A 282 -10.35 21.27 -16.65
CA GLY A 282 -9.54 21.34 -15.43
C GLY A 282 -9.79 20.22 -14.42
N GLY A 283 -10.48 19.14 -14.83
CA GLY A 283 -10.82 17.99 -14.01
C GLY A 283 -9.75 16.90 -13.98
N ILE A 284 -9.85 16.02 -12.98
CA ILE A 284 -9.02 14.82 -12.87
C ILE A 284 -9.69 13.70 -13.68
N PRO A 285 -8.97 12.97 -14.56
CA PRO A 285 -9.53 11.83 -15.27
C PRO A 285 -10.05 10.77 -14.29
N PRO A 286 -11.32 10.32 -14.41
CA PRO A 286 -11.90 9.37 -13.48
C PRO A 286 -11.29 7.98 -13.61
N LEU A 287 -10.83 7.61 -14.82
CA LEU A 287 -10.14 6.35 -15.07
C LEU A 287 -8.81 6.64 -15.76
N VAL A 288 -7.75 6.01 -15.27
CA VAL A 288 -6.44 5.92 -15.93
C VAL A 288 -6.11 4.44 -16.09
N VAL A 289 -5.73 4.01 -17.29
CA VAL A 289 -5.37 2.61 -17.55
C VAL A 289 -3.88 2.51 -17.86
N GLU A 290 -3.16 1.83 -16.97
CA GLU A 290 -1.74 1.52 -17.11
C GLU A 290 -1.61 0.10 -17.68
N LEU A 291 -0.96 -0.02 -18.84
CA LEU A 291 -0.51 -1.30 -19.37
C LEU A 291 0.95 -1.43 -18.94
N LEU A 292 1.26 -2.42 -18.12
CA LEU A 292 2.64 -2.64 -17.68
C LEU A 292 3.46 -3.19 -18.84
N ASP A 293 4.55 -2.50 -19.15
CA ASP A 293 5.54 -2.94 -20.12
C ASP A 293 6.45 -4.02 -19.50
N GLU A 294 7.22 -4.71 -20.34
CA GLU A 294 8.24 -5.65 -19.85
C GLU A 294 9.29 -4.89 -19.02
N GLY A 295 9.49 -5.30 -17.76
CA GLY A 295 10.42 -4.67 -16.83
C GLY A 295 9.80 -3.75 -15.79
N ASP A 296 8.49 -3.49 -15.83
CA ASP A 296 7.84 -2.70 -14.78
C ASP A 296 7.76 -3.48 -13.46
N HIS A 297 8.12 -2.84 -12.36
CA HIS A 297 8.15 -3.41 -11.02
C HIS A 297 6.77 -3.95 -10.60
N ASP A 298 5.67 -3.34 -11.03
CA ASP A 298 4.32 -3.83 -10.68
C ASP A 298 3.95 -5.17 -11.37
N ARG A 299 4.80 -5.72 -12.25
CA ARG A 299 4.56 -6.99 -12.94
C ARG A 299 4.59 -8.17 -11.96
N VAL A 300 3.52 -8.98 -11.98
CA VAL A 300 3.50 -10.29 -11.32
C VAL A 300 4.21 -11.28 -12.24
N SER A 301 5.39 -11.77 -11.83
CA SER A 301 6.08 -12.87 -12.52
C SER A 301 5.28 -14.17 -12.41
N GLY A 302 5.36 -15.02 -13.43
CA GLY A 302 4.75 -16.35 -13.36
C GLY A 302 5.55 -17.29 -12.46
N ARG A 303 4.88 -18.35 -11.96
CA ARG A 303 5.32 -19.36 -10.97
C ARG A 303 6.74 -19.92 -11.05
N TYR A 304 7.39 -19.79 -12.20
CA TYR A 304 8.72 -20.36 -12.47
C TYR A 304 9.85 -19.32 -12.54
N GLU A 305 9.53 -18.00 -12.55
CA GLU A 305 10.50 -16.88 -12.50
C GLU A 305 10.41 -16.10 -11.16
N GLU A 306 9.64 -16.62 -10.19
CA GLU A 306 9.12 -15.88 -9.03
C GLU A 306 10.20 -15.48 -8.01
N ALA A 307 11.15 -16.34 -7.65
CA ALA A 307 12.01 -16.08 -6.49
C ALA A 307 12.97 -14.88 -6.68
N TRP A 308 13.62 -14.78 -7.83
CA TRP A 308 14.59 -13.71 -8.11
C TRP A 308 13.88 -12.38 -8.41
N SER A 309 12.76 -12.43 -9.12
CA SER A 309 12.00 -11.23 -9.48
C SER A 309 11.22 -10.63 -8.29
N GLU A 310 10.81 -11.45 -7.32
CA GLU A 310 10.12 -10.96 -6.13
C GLU A 310 11.05 -10.19 -5.19
N ALA A 311 12.28 -10.67 -4.98
CA ALA A 311 13.26 -9.96 -4.18
C ALA A 311 13.63 -8.59 -4.78
N GLU A 312 13.90 -8.55 -6.09
CA GLU A 312 14.22 -7.31 -6.81
C GLU A 312 13.04 -6.33 -6.79
N TYR A 313 11.82 -6.83 -6.98
CA TYR A 313 10.61 -6.02 -6.84
C TYR A 313 10.50 -5.40 -5.45
N VAL A 314 10.61 -6.21 -4.41
CA VAL A 314 10.47 -5.76 -3.01
C VAL A 314 11.53 -4.70 -2.72
N GLU A 315 12.76 -4.87 -3.18
CA GLU A 315 13.85 -3.92 -2.96
C GLU A 315 13.65 -2.62 -3.74
N GLY A 316 13.30 -2.70 -5.03
CA GLY A 316 12.99 -1.53 -5.86
C GLY A 316 11.79 -0.75 -5.33
N PHE A 317 10.76 -1.47 -4.86
CA PHE A 317 9.60 -0.89 -4.21
C PHE A 317 9.98 -0.23 -2.88
N ALA A 318 10.68 -0.94 -1.99
CA ALA A 318 11.07 -0.42 -0.69
C ALA A 318 11.92 0.85 -0.83
N GLY A 319 12.88 0.86 -1.76
CA GLY A 319 13.70 2.03 -2.05
C GLY A 319 12.91 3.22 -2.60
N SER A 320 11.93 2.97 -3.47
CA SER A 320 11.06 4.02 -4.01
C SER A 320 10.08 4.55 -2.96
N TRP A 321 9.52 3.67 -2.14
CA TRP A 321 8.65 4.02 -1.03
C TRP A 321 9.40 4.86 0.03
N MET A 322 10.63 4.49 0.39
CA MET A 322 11.44 5.28 1.32
C MET A 322 11.74 6.67 0.76
N ARG A 323 12.13 6.78 -0.52
CA ARG A 323 12.40 8.08 -1.16
C ARG A 323 11.20 9.02 -1.10
N LEU A 324 10.02 8.55 -1.48
CA LEU A 324 8.79 9.34 -1.44
C LEU A 324 8.47 9.86 -0.04
N ASN A 325 8.63 8.99 0.96
CA ASN A 325 8.34 9.32 2.35
C ASN A 325 9.33 10.32 2.95
N VAL A 326 10.62 10.24 2.59
CA VAL A 326 11.66 11.19 3.03
C VAL A 326 11.45 12.57 2.39
N GLU A 327 11.14 12.60 1.10
CA GLU A 327 10.85 13.85 0.39
C GLU A 327 9.61 14.56 0.96
N GLU A 328 8.53 13.82 1.25
CA GLU A 328 7.33 14.39 1.88
C GLU A 328 7.60 14.91 3.29
N GLY A 329 8.43 14.22 4.08
CA GLY A 329 8.84 14.69 5.41
C GLY A 329 9.53 16.06 5.36
N SER A 330 10.47 16.25 4.41
CA SER A 330 11.20 17.51 4.24
C SER A 330 10.31 18.70 3.85
N ARG A 331 9.20 18.44 3.15
CA ARG A 331 8.24 19.47 2.75
C ARG A 331 7.31 19.89 3.89
N LEU A 332 7.02 19.00 4.82
CA LEU A 332 6.20 19.30 6.00
C LEU A 332 6.97 20.12 7.05
N GLU A 333 8.29 20.03 7.09
CA GLU A 333 9.12 20.83 8.02
C GLU A 333 9.38 22.26 7.53
N THR A 334 9.13 22.55 6.26
CA THR A 334 9.37 23.88 5.65
C THR A 334 8.10 24.72 5.47
N ALA A 335 6.93 24.20 5.87
CA ALA A 335 5.62 24.86 5.77
C ALA A 335 5.06 25.22 7.15
#